data_AF-A0A915EBT5-F1
#
_entry.id   AF-A0A915EBT5-F1
#
_cell.length_a   1.000
_cell.length_b   1.000
_cell.length_c   1.000
_cell.angle_alpha   90.00
_cell.angle_beta   90.00
_cell.angle_gamma   90.00
#
_symmetry.space_group_name_H-M   'P 1'
#
loop_
_entity.id
_entity.type
_entity.pdbx_description
1 polymer ?
#
loop_
_entity_poly.entity_id
_entity_poly.type
_entity_poly.pdbx_seq_one_letter_code
_entity_poly.pdbx_strand_id
1 'polypeptide(L)'
;MYPITTQASFAWALSTWSTWKLQESTYRLHFKTHLPYSNENMDPQTYLQYILLKQPRGQENLFYMLRATNHGIPRIQCNEVIQVLIMEAMCAIEDSDLPVSTPANQYNCFHLCHFVTYSLFLNFCTLQQLLTSLLTQLKLCHYNKAKGELMLSAPSKTTWTLRIGT
;
A
#
# COMPACT_ATOMS: atom_id res chain seq x y z
N MET A 1 -15.71 -9.85 5.67
CA MET A 1 -14.74 -10.73 6.37
C MET A 1 -13.38 -10.47 5.74
N TYR A 2 -12.30 -10.29 6.50
CA TYR A 2 -10.96 -10.02 5.94
C TYR A 2 -9.96 -11.05 6.45
N PRO A 3 -8.97 -11.45 5.65
CA PRO A 3 -7.95 -12.37 6.11
C PRO A 3 -7.10 -11.72 7.18
N ILE A 4 -6.84 -12.44 8.27
CA ILE A 4 -5.81 -12.08 9.23
C ILE A 4 -4.47 -12.45 8.60
N THR A 5 -3.55 -11.50 8.50
CA THR A 5 -2.21 -11.73 7.95
C THR A 5 -1.42 -12.63 8.89
N THR A 6 -1.26 -13.90 8.52
CA THR A 6 -0.39 -14.88 9.18
C THR A 6 0.85 -15.14 8.30
N GLN A 7 1.86 -15.89 8.78
CA GLN A 7 3.06 -16.18 7.99
C GLN A 7 2.69 -16.75 6.61
N ALA A 8 3.11 -16.04 5.56
CA ALA A 8 2.62 -16.21 4.20
C ALA A 8 2.88 -17.61 3.61
N SER A 9 3.98 -18.25 4.00
CA SER A 9 4.36 -19.58 3.50
C SER A 9 3.46 -20.72 3.97
N PHE A 10 2.91 -20.64 5.19
CA PHE A 10 2.08 -21.70 5.76
C PHE A 10 0.61 -21.55 5.38
N ALA A 11 0.17 -20.30 5.18
CA ALA A 11 -1.22 -19.99 4.93
C ALA A 11 -1.65 -20.19 3.47
N TRP A 12 -1.05 -19.45 2.55
CA TRP A 12 -1.59 -19.33 1.18
C TRP A 12 -1.36 -20.54 0.29
N ALA A 13 -0.58 -21.52 0.74
CA ALA A 13 -0.34 -22.79 0.05
C ALA A 13 -1.50 -23.80 0.19
N LEU A 14 -2.42 -23.60 1.14
CA LEU A 14 -3.57 -24.49 1.35
C LEU A 14 -4.69 -24.24 0.32
N SER A 15 -5.22 -25.33 -0.24
CA SER A 15 -6.30 -25.33 -1.23
C SER A 15 -7.58 -24.63 -0.75
N THR A 16 -7.77 -24.51 0.57
CA THR A 16 -8.90 -23.84 1.23
C THR A 16 -8.89 -22.31 1.08
N TRP A 17 -7.77 -21.69 0.73
CA TRP A 17 -7.68 -20.23 0.58
C TRP A 17 -7.91 -19.70 -0.85
N SER A 18 -8.45 -20.55 -1.74
CA SER A 18 -8.86 -20.15 -3.09
C SER A 18 -9.82 -18.94 -3.13
N THR A 19 -10.50 -18.67 -2.01
CA THR A 19 -11.44 -17.55 -1.84
C THR A 19 -10.82 -16.17 -2.02
N TRP A 20 -9.54 -15.99 -1.68
CA TRP A 20 -8.86 -14.67 -1.79
C TRP A 20 -7.96 -14.58 -3.01
N LYS A 21 -8.03 -15.53 -3.93
CA LYS A 21 -7.22 -15.46 -5.15
C LYS A 21 -7.71 -14.33 -6.04
N LEU A 22 -6.79 -13.47 -6.43
CA LEU A 22 -7.03 -12.32 -7.29
C LEU A 22 -6.45 -12.57 -8.69
N GLN A 23 -7.16 -12.10 -9.70
CA GLN A 23 -6.61 -11.99 -11.05
C GLN A 23 -5.61 -10.83 -11.10
N GLU A 24 -4.41 -11.08 -11.64
CA GLU A 24 -3.32 -10.10 -11.65
C GLU A 24 -3.65 -8.81 -12.42
N SER A 25 -4.38 -8.90 -13.53
CA SER A 25 -4.67 -7.74 -14.39
C SER A 25 -5.82 -6.87 -13.87
N THR A 26 -6.78 -7.46 -13.15
CA THR A 26 -8.04 -6.81 -12.78
C THR A 26 -8.22 -6.67 -11.28
N TYR A 27 -7.41 -7.34 -10.46
CA TYR A 27 -7.55 -7.43 -9.01
C TYR A 27 -8.93 -7.92 -8.55
N ARG A 28 -9.63 -8.64 -9.41
CA ARG A 28 -10.95 -9.24 -9.12
C ARG A 28 -10.78 -10.60 -8.48
N LEU A 29 -11.76 -10.99 -7.67
CA LEU A 29 -11.84 -12.35 -7.14
C LEU A 29 -11.89 -13.37 -8.28
N HIS A 30 -11.09 -14.42 -8.16
CA HIS A 30 -11.05 -15.47 -9.15
C HIS A 30 -12.10 -16.54 -8.85
N PHE A 31 -13.14 -16.58 -9.69
CA PHE A 31 -14.15 -17.64 -9.66
C PHE A 31 -13.86 -18.72 -10.71
N LYS A 32 -14.07 -19.99 -10.33
CA LYS A 32 -13.87 -21.14 -11.22
C LYS A 32 -15.05 -21.40 -12.17
N THR A 33 -16.24 -20.93 -11.82
CA THR A 33 -17.49 -21.24 -12.52
C THR A 33 -18.14 -19.95 -12.99
N HIS A 34 -18.76 -19.96 -14.17
CA HIS A 34 -19.51 -18.81 -14.71
C HIS A 34 -20.92 -18.76 -14.10
N LEU A 35 -21.00 -18.49 -12.81
CA LEU A 35 -22.26 -18.23 -12.12
C LEU A 35 -22.58 -16.72 -12.17
N PRO A 36 -23.87 -16.33 -12.11
CA PRO A 36 -24.25 -14.93 -12.00
C PRO A 36 -23.93 -14.42 -10.59
N TYR A 37 -22.68 -14.01 -10.38
CA TYR A 37 -22.24 -13.41 -9.13
C TYR A 37 -22.68 -11.94 -9.05
N SER A 38 -22.87 -11.45 -7.81
CA SER A 38 -23.10 -10.03 -7.53
C SER A 38 -21.98 -9.16 -8.11
N ASN A 39 -22.32 -7.94 -8.53
CA ASN A 39 -21.38 -6.98 -9.10
C ASN A 39 -20.18 -6.71 -8.17
N GLU A 40 -20.39 -6.66 -6.86
CA GLU A 40 -19.34 -6.48 -5.85
C GLU A 40 -18.20 -7.51 -5.96
N ASN A 41 -18.50 -8.74 -6.38
CA ASN A 41 -17.53 -9.81 -6.56
C ASN A 41 -16.78 -9.69 -7.89
N MET A 42 -17.39 -9.01 -8.86
CA MET A 42 -16.84 -8.75 -10.19
C MET A 42 -16.04 -7.46 -10.26
N ASP A 43 -16.08 -6.63 -9.22
CA ASP A 43 -15.29 -5.40 -9.13
C ASP A 43 -13.88 -5.67 -8.59
N PRO A 44 -12.89 -4.82 -8.93
CA PRO A 44 -11.56 -4.88 -8.35
C PRO A 44 -11.61 -4.78 -6.82
N GLN A 45 -10.91 -5.66 -6.12
CA GLN A 45 -10.91 -5.75 -4.66
C GLN A 45 -9.93 -4.75 -4.04
N THR A 46 -10.11 -3.46 -4.35
CA THR A 46 -9.22 -2.35 -3.94
C THR A 46 -9.16 -2.19 -2.42
N TYR A 47 -10.29 -2.34 -1.72
CA TYR A 47 -10.31 -2.25 -0.26
C TYR A 47 -9.55 -3.39 0.41
N LEU A 48 -9.67 -4.62 -0.12
CA LEU A 48 -8.87 -5.76 0.36
C LEU A 48 -7.37 -5.47 0.18
N GLN A 49 -7.00 -4.94 -0.99
CA GLN A 49 -5.63 -4.55 -1.28
C GLN A 49 -5.13 -3.48 -0.29
N TYR A 50 -5.93 -2.45 -0.02
CA TYR A 50 -5.63 -1.42 0.98
C TYR A 50 -5.41 -2.02 2.37
N ILE A 51 -6.32 -2.87 2.85
CA ILE A 51 -6.21 -3.49 4.18
C ILE A 51 -4.96 -4.34 4.30
N LEU A 52 -4.64 -5.14 3.27
CA LEU A 52 -3.44 -5.97 3.26
C LEU A 52 -2.19 -5.10 3.28
N LEU A 53 -2.08 -4.14 2.35
CA LEU A 53 -0.88 -3.32 2.22
C LEU A 53 -0.65 -2.42 3.43
N LYS A 54 -1.68 -2.08 4.21
CA LYS A 54 -1.57 -1.39 5.50
C LYS A 54 -0.88 -2.23 6.59
N GLN A 55 -0.89 -3.56 6.47
CA GLN A 55 -0.23 -4.43 7.43
C GLN A 55 1.28 -4.57 7.12
N PRO A 56 2.13 -4.77 8.14
CA PRO A 56 3.50 -5.19 7.93
C PRO A 56 3.56 -6.48 7.10
N ARG A 57 4.41 -6.49 6.07
CA ARG A 57 4.56 -7.61 5.12
C ARG A 57 3.28 -7.95 4.35
N GLY A 58 2.30 -7.04 4.32
CA GLY A 58 1.08 -7.18 3.54
C GLY A 58 1.32 -7.46 2.06
N GLN A 59 2.38 -6.86 1.50
CA GLN A 59 2.82 -7.08 0.14
C GLN A 59 3.18 -8.54 -0.15
N GLU A 60 3.77 -9.26 0.82
CA GLU A 60 4.11 -10.68 0.67
C GLU A 60 2.84 -11.51 0.51
N ASN A 61 1.83 -11.27 1.35
CA ASN A 61 0.54 -11.94 1.27
C ASN A 61 -0.16 -11.67 -0.07
N LEU A 62 -0.09 -10.43 -0.57
CA LEU A 62 -0.69 -10.06 -1.84
C LEU A 62 -0.06 -10.83 -3.02
N PHE A 63 1.24 -11.10 -3.02
CA PHE A 63 1.86 -11.94 -4.07
C PHE A 63 1.26 -13.34 -4.13
N TYR A 64 0.99 -13.95 -2.98
CA TYR A 64 0.39 -15.30 -2.95
C TYR A 64 -1.09 -15.30 -3.36
N MET A 65 -1.80 -14.19 -3.10
CA MET A 65 -3.17 -14.02 -3.58
C MET A 65 -3.24 -13.78 -5.09
N LEU A 66 -2.27 -13.04 -5.65
CA LEU A 66 -2.21 -12.77 -7.08
C LEU A 66 -1.84 -14.05 -7.83
N ARG A 67 -2.77 -14.52 -8.65
CA ARG A 67 -2.51 -15.63 -9.55
C ARG A 67 -1.54 -15.16 -10.63
N ALA A 68 -0.27 -15.55 -10.49
CA ALA A 68 0.74 -15.31 -11.53
C ALA A 68 0.24 -15.88 -12.86
N THR A 69 0.10 -15.01 -13.86
CA THR A 69 -0.28 -15.41 -15.22
C THR A 69 0.91 -15.98 -16.00
N ASN A 70 2.12 -15.60 -15.59
CA ASN A 70 3.42 -16.07 -16.11
C ASN A 70 4.37 -16.40 -14.93
N HIS A 71 5.45 -17.15 -15.16
CA HIS A 71 6.46 -17.54 -14.15
C HIS A 71 7.27 -16.37 -13.53
N GLY A 72 6.81 -15.12 -13.65
CA GLY A 72 7.45 -13.92 -13.10
C GLY A 72 6.83 -13.47 -11.78
N ILE A 73 7.49 -12.49 -11.13
CA ILE A 73 6.98 -11.82 -9.93
C ILE A 73 5.72 -11.02 -10.32
N PRO A 74 4.54 -11.29 -9.72
CA PRO A 74 3.31 -10.56 -10.03
C PRO A 74 3.46 -9.06 -9.84
N ARG A 75 2.97 -8.23 -10.78
CA ARG A 75 3.08 -6.78 -10.61
C ARG A 75 2.00 -6.26 -9.68
N ILE A 76 2.38 -5.69 -8.53
CA ILE A 76 1.45 -5.05 -7.59
C ILE A 76 1.15 -3.60 -8.02
N GLN A 77 -0.13 -3.28 -8.25
CA GLN A 77 -0.60 -1.90 -8.50
C GLN A 77 -0.73 -1.17 -7.16
N CYS A 78 0.31 -0.46 -6.73
CA CYS A 78 0.37 0.15 -5.41
C CYS A 78 0.33 1.69 -5.39
N ASN A 79 0.40 2.38 -6.54
CA ASN A 79 0.53 3.84 -6.59
C ASN A 79 -0.55 4.57 -5.78
N GLU A 80 -1.82 4.25 -6.03
CA GLU A 80 -2.96 4.88 -5.37
C GLU A 80 -3.02 4.50 -3.89
N VAL A 81 -2.69 3.24 -3.55
CA VAL A 81 -2.68 2.78 -2.16
C VAL A 81 -1.57 3.46 -1.36
N ILE A 82 -0.36 3.57 -1.92
CA ILE A 82 0.76 4.31 -1.31
C ILE A 82 0.35 5.75 -1.04
N GLN A 83 -0.28 6.40 -2.02
CA GLN A 83 -0.76 7.76 -1.86
C GLN A 83 -1.78 7.88 -0.72
N VAL A 84 -2.79 7.02 -0.68
CA VAL A 84 -3.80 7.02 0.39
C VAL A 84 -3.17 6.78 1.76
N LEU A 85 -2.27 5.79 1.87
CA LEU A 85 -1.61 5.47 3.14
C LEU A 85 -0.73 6.62 3.64
N ILE A 86 -0.04 7.33 2.74
CA ILE A 86 0.73 8.53 3.09
C ILE A 86 -0.20 9.63 3.61
N MET A 87 -1.28 9.92 2.90
CA MET A 87 -2.25 10.95 3.32
C MET A 87 -2.90 10.60 4.67
N GLU A 88 -3.25 9.33 4.87
CA GLU A 88 -3.80 8.83 6.12
C GLU A 88 -2.80 8.98 7.28
N ALA A 89 -1.53 8.59 7.07
CA ALA A 89 -0.49 8.75 8.08
C ALA A 89 -0.24 10.22 8.41
N MET A 90 -0.27 11.12 7.42
CA MET A 90 -0.13 12.55 7.64
C MET A 90 -1.31 13.13 8.42
N CYS A 91 -2.53 12.74 8.09
CA CYS A 91 -3.73 13.12 8.83
C CYS A 91 -3.66 12.66 10.29
N ALA A 92 -3.31 11.39 10.50
CA ALA A 92 -3.20 10.82 11.84
C ALA A 92 -2.14 11.53 12.70
N ILE A 93 -1.02 11.94 12.11
CA ILE A 93 0.02 12.73 12.81
C ILE A 93 -0.47 14.14 13.14
N GLU A 94 -1.22 14.77 12.23
CA GLU A 94 -1.75 16.12 12.43
C GLU A 94 -2.78 16.14 13.57
N ASP A 95 -3.68 15.16 13.58
CA ASP A 95 -4.75 14.97 14.57
C ASP A 95 -4.22 14.46 15.93
N SER A 96 -3.01 13.93 15.96
CA SER A 96 -2.38 13.43 17.19
C SER A 96 -1.88 14.57 18.07
N ASP A 97 -2.20 14.47 19.36
CA ASP A 97 -1.61 15.30 20.43
C ASP A 97 -0.22 14.78 20.85
N LEU A 98 0.13 13.57 20.42
CA LEU A 98 1.41 12.97 20.77
C LEU A 98 2.54 13.56 19.91
N PRO A 99 3.75 13.70 20.49
CA PRO A 99 4.92 14.03 19.71
C PRO A 99 5.09 13.05 18.54
N VAL A 100 5.57 13.58 17.43
CA VAL A 100 5.86 12.82 16.22
C VAL A 100 6.86 11.69 16.47
N SER A 101 7.79 11.89 17.40
CA SER A 101 8.79 10.90 17.81
C SER A 101 8.23 9.71 18.60
N THR A 102 6.94 9.72 18.93
CA THR A 102 6.35 8.60 19.67
C THR A 102 6.26 7.34 18.80
N PRO A 103 6.51 6.15 19.37
CA PRO A 103 6.45 4.89 18.62
C PRO A 103 5.11 4.68 17.89
N ALA A 104 4.00 5.17 18.47
CA ALA A 104 2.67 5.09 17.87
C ALA A 104 2.58 5.84 16.54
N ASN A 105 3.10 7.07 16.48
CA ASN A 105 3.11 7.89 15.26
C ASN A 105 4.18 7.39 14.26
N GLN A 106 5.34 6.94 14.75
CA GLN A 106 6.44 6.46 13.93
C GLN A 106 6.16 5.11 13.24
N TYR A 107 5.33 4.26 13.84
CA TYR A 107 5.03 2.93 13.31
C TYR A 107 4.54 2.98 11.85
N ASN A 108 3.55 3.85 11.58
CA ASN A 108 3.00 4.02 10.24
C ASN A 108 4.04 4.59 9.26
N CYS A 109 4.88 5.53 9.72
CA CYS A 109 5.96 6.10 8.90
C CYS A 109 7.00 5.03 8.52
N PHE A 110 7.42 4.19 9.45
CA PHE A 110 8.40 3.13 9.16
C PHE A 110 7.85 2.07 8.21
N HIS A 111 6.59 1.67 8.41
CA HIS A 111 5.89 0.78 7.49
C HIS A 111 5.82 1.36 6.08
N LEU A 112 5.41 2.63 5.95
CA LEU A 112 5.35 3.35 4.68
C LEU A 112 6.72 3.44 4.01
N CYS A 113 7.78 3.79 4.74
CA CYS A 113 9.14 3.85 4.21
C CYS A 113 9.58 2.52 3.63
N HIS A 114 9.38 1.43 4.38
CA HIS A 114 9.70 0.11 3.90
C HIS A 114 8.90 -0.23 2.64
N PHE A 115 7.59 0.02 2.66
CA PHE A 115 6.72 -0.34 1.54
C PHE A 115 6.99 0.48 0.27
N VAL A 116 7.24 1.79 0.40
CA VAL A 116 7.62 2.67 -0.73
C VAL A 116 8.97 2.24 -1.29
N THR A 117 9.97 2.01 -0.43
CA THR A 117 11.30 1.55 -0.86
C THR A 117 11.20 0.22 -1.61
N TYR A 118 10.43 -0.71 -1.08
CA TYR A 118 10.17 -2.00 -1.71
C TYR A 118 9.52 -1.86 -3.10
N SER A 119 8.50 -1.01 -3.20
CA SER A 119 7.74 -0.79 -4.44
C SER A 119 8.57 -0.11 -5.52
N LEU A 120 9.47 0.81 -5.13
CA LEU A 120 10.45 1.43 -6.03
C LEU A 120 11.51 0.41 -6.47
N PHE A 121 12.03 -0.40 -5.56
CA PHE A 121 13.07 -1.39 -5.86
C PHE A 121 12.59 -2.45 -6.86
N LEU A 122 11.34 -2.91 -6.75
CA LEU A 122 10.75 -3.87 -7.68
C LEU A 122 10.10 -3.22 -8.92
N ASN A 123 10.24 -1.90 -9.11
CA ASN A 123 9.68 -1.15 -10.22
C ASN A 123 8.14 -1.27 -10.36
N PHE A 124 7.44 -1.45 -9.25
CA PHE A 124 5.97 -1.43 -9.25
C PHE A 124 5.42 -0.04 -9.53
N CYS A 125 6.09 0.96 -8.96
CA CYS A 125 5.83 2.38 -9.14
C CYS A 125 7.13 3.11 -9.49
N THR A 126 7.05 4.25 -10.18
CA THR A 126 8.18 5.18 -10.25
C THR A 126 8.01 6.28 -9.21
N LEU A 127 9.13 6.79 -8.74
CA LEU A 127 9.14 7.94 -7.84
C LEU A 127 8.43 9.15 -8.45
N GLN A 128 8.65 9.42 -9.74
CA GLN A 128 8.01 10.54 -10.43
C GLN A 128 6.48 10.43 -10.38
N GLN A 129 5.92 9.23 -10.59
CA GLN A 129 4.48 8.99 -10.48
C GLN A 129 3.97 9.26 -9.06
N LEU A 130 4.67 8.73 -8.05
CA LEU A 130 4.30 8.95 -6.64
C LEU A 130 4.34 10.43 -6.27
N LEU A 131 5.43 11.14 -6.60
CA LEU A 131 5.58 12.56 -6.29
C LEU A 131 4.52 13.41 -6.98
N THR A 132 4.19 13.13 -8.25
CA THR A 132 3.16 13.87 -8.99
C THR A 132 1.79 13.68 -8.36
N SER A 133 1.46 12.45 -7.97
CA SER A 133 0.17 12.14 -7.32
C SER A 133 0.07 12.76 -5.92
N LEU A 134 1.13 12.65 -5.12
CA LEU A 134 1.21 13.21 -3.77
C LEU A 134 1.19 14.73 -3.78
N LEU A 135 1.97 15.38 -4.65
CA LEU A 135 2.06 16.84 -4.71
C LEU A 135 0.69 17.49 -4.93
N THR A 136 -0.15 16.86 -5.74
CA THR A 136 -1.52 17.33 -6.00
C THR A 136 -2.36 17.34 -4.72
N GLN A 137 -2.26 16.29 -3.91
CA GLN A 137 -2.99 16.18 -2.64
C GLN A 137 -2.38 17.05 -1.54
N LEU A 138 -1.05 17.09 -1.43
CA LEU A 138 -0.34 17.89 -0.43
C LEU A 138 -0.53 19.39 -0.61
N LYS A 139 -0.80 19.86 -1.84
CA LYS A 139 -1.17 21.26 -2.08
C LYS A 139 -2.56 21.61 -1.53
N LEU A 140 -3.46 20.63 -1.46
CA LEU A 140 -4.82 20.81 -0.97
C LEU A 140 -4.91 20.68 0.55
N CYS A 141 -3.97 19.96 1.18
CA CYS A 141 -3.98 19.68 2.61
C CYS A 141 -2.91 20.45 3.38
N HIS A 142 -3.31 21.17 4.43
CA HIS A 142 -2.40 21.97 5.27
C HIS A 142 -1.79 21.17 6.42
N TYR A 143 -0.97 20.16 6.12
CA TYR A 143 -0.27 19.39 7.16
C TYR A 143 1.00 20.11 7.63
N ASN A 144 0.98 20.66 8.85
CA ASN A 144 2.11 21.41 9.39
C ASN A 144 3.04 20.52 10.22
N LYS A 145 2.49 19.63 11.05
CA LYS A 145 3.28 18.70 11.89
C LYS A 145 3.88 17.59 11.04
N ALA A 146 3.09 16.97 10.17
CA ALA A 146 3.50 15.78 9.42
C ALA A 146 4.51 16.05 8.30
N LYS A 147 4.60 17.31 7.82
CA LYS A 147 5.50 17.70 6.73
C LYS A 147 6.98 17.48 7.07
N GLY A 148 7.37 17.63 8.34
CA GLY A 148 8.75 17.41 8.79
C GLY A 148 9.21 15.96 8.63
N GLU A 149 8.33 14.99 8.88
CA GLU A 149 8.69 13.56 8.82
C GLU A 149 8.75 13.01 7.40
N LEU A 150 7.89 13.51 6.51
CA LEU A 150 7.91 13.09 5.11
C LEU A 150 9.28 13.39 4.46
N MET A 151 10.04 14.32 5.02
CA MET A 151 11.41 14.64 4.63
C MET A 151 12.49 13.82 5.37
N LEU A 152 12.25 13.45 6.64
CA LEU A 152 13.17 12.69 7.50
C LEU A 152 13.17 11.18 7.20
N SER A 153 12.06 10.67 6.69
CA SER A 153 11.87 9.26 6.36
C SER A 153 12.62 8.84 5.07
N ALA A 154 13.31 9.80 4.44
CA ALA A 154 14.27 9.62 3.36
C ALA A 154 15.62 9.12 3.90
N PRO A 155 16.20 8.02 3.37
CA PRO A 155 17.53 7.59 3.77
C PRO A 155 18.54 8.69 3.48
N SER A 156 19.39 8.96 4.47
CA SER A 156 20.28 10.13 4.68
C SER A 156 21.38 10.39 3.63
N LYS A 157 21.20 9.96 2.38
CA LYS A 157 22.06 10.36 1.24
C LYS A 157 21.30 10.96 0.06
N THR A 158 19.97 11.07 0.14
CA THR A 158 19.20 11.78 -0.89
C THR A 158 18.07 12.54 -0.22
N THR A 159 18.40 13.74 0.25
CA THR A 159 17.45 14.67 0.86
C THR A 159 16.36 14.99 -0.17
N TRP A 160 15.17 14.40 -0.03
CA TRP A 160 13.99 14.78 -0.80
C TRP A 160 13.50 16.15 -0.31
N THR A 161 14.14 17.22 -0.78
CA THR A 161 13.63 18.57 -0.60
C THR A 161 12.50 18.81 -1.59
N LEU A 162 11.30 18.35 -1.24
CA LEU A 162 10.06 18.86 -1.83
C LEU A 162 9.91 20.33 -1.39
N ARG A 163 10.53 21.25 -2.15
CA ARG A 163 10.20 22.68 -2.08
C ARG A 163 8.77 22.85 -2.58
N ILE A 164 7.82 22.72 -1.66
CA ILE A 164 6.47 23.24 -1.85
C ILE A 164 6.64 24.75 -1.87
N GLY A 165 6.64 25.32 -3.08
CA GLY A 165 6.75 26.75 -3.32
C GLY A 165 5.67 27.50 -2.56
N THR A 166 6.10 28.56 -1.89
CA THR A 166 5.27 29.66 -1.37
C THR A 166 4.41 30.28 -2.47
#